data_AF-A0A5K3FA82-F1
#
_entry.id   AF-A0A5K3FA82-F1
#
_cell.length_a   1.000
_cell.length_b   1.000
_cell.length_c   1.000
_cell.angle_alpha   90.00
_cell.angle_beta   90.00
_cell.angle_gamma   90.00
#
_symmetry.space_group_name_H-M   'P 1'
#
loop_
_entity.id
_entity.type
_entity.pdbx_description
1 polymer ?
#
loop_
_entity_poly.entity_id
_entity_poly.type
_entity_poly.pdbx_seq_one_letter_code
_entity_poly.pdbx_strand_id
1 'polypeptide(L)'
;PRLADFFFDVPSLQWVPWTSKVPAYQHKLDRAFRDIVVPIRETVVMQWILTRHADVNRPVCLVGETGTFKTASVNQFLLASDTSTQLTLRMNFSSRTTSRDVQNTLDANLEKRSKGVY
;
A
#
# COMPACT_ATOMS: atom_id res chain seq x y z
N PRO A 1 -18.02 19.99 -6.61
CA PRO A 1 -16.58 19.69 -6.36
C PRO A 1 -16.29 19.70 -4.85
N ARG A 2 -15.75 18.59 -4.32
CA ARG A 2 -15.31 18.48 -2.93
C ARG A 2 -13.79 18.68 -2.86
N LEU A 3 -13.28 19.12 -1.72
CA LEU A 3 -11.83 19.30 -1.52
C LEU A 3 -11.04 17.99 -1.83
N ALA A 4 -11.62 16.85 -1.49
CA ALA A 4 -11.04 15.52 -1.77
C ALA A 4 -10.87 15.19 -3.26
N ASP A 5 -11.52 15.93 -4.16
CA ASP A 5 -11.39 15.73 -5.61
C ASP A 5 -10.10 16.36 -6.19
N PHE A 6 -9.35 17.11 -5.37
CA PHE A 6 -8.16 17.86 -5.78
C PHE A 6 -6.91 17.45 -5.00
N PHE A 7 -5.78 17.49 -5.69
CA PHE A 7 -4.43 17.38 -5.18
C PHE A 7 -3.80 18.78 -5.15
N PHE A 8 -3.11 19.13 -4.06
CA PHE A 8 -2.36 20.39 -4.02
C PHE A 8 -0.95 20.18 -4.56
N ASP A 9 -0.66 20.79 -5.70
CA ASP A 9 0.65 20.72 -6.35
C ASP A 9 1.56 21.82 -5.79
N VAL A 10 2.52 21.41 -4.96
CA VAL A 10 3.43 22.34 -4.26
C VAL A 10 4.28 23.19 -5.22
N PRO A 11 4.84 22.66 -6.33
CA PRO A 11 5.65 23.47 -7.25
C PRO A 11 4.87 24.58 -7.94
N SER A 12 3.62 24.32 -8.37
CA SER A 12 2.77 25.33 -9.02
C SER A 12 1.92 26.15 -8.06
N LEU A 13 1.87 25.77 -6.77
CA LEU A 13 1.03 26.35 -5.73
C LEU A 13 -0.47 26.35 -6.10
N GLN A 14 -0.92 25.31 -6.79
CA GLN A 14 -2.28 25.20 -7.32
C GLN A 14 -2.96 23.88 -6.96
N TRP A 15 -4.28 23.94 -6.85
CA TRP A 15 -5.13 22.76 -6.72
C TRP A 15 -5.40 22.18 -8.10
N VAL A 16 -4.90 20.97 -8.34
CA VAL A 16 -5.12 20.23 -9.59
C VAL A 16 -6.07 19.07 -9.35
N PRO A 17 -7.00 18.77 -10.27
CA PRO A 17 -7.90 17.62 -10.12
C PRO A 17 -7.12 16.30 -10.06
N TRP A 18 -7.48 15.40 -9.16
CA TRP A 18 -6.87 14.05 -9.12
C TRP A 18 -7.02 13.30 -10.43
N THR A 19 -8.10 13.56 -11.19
CA THR A 19 -8.34 12.99 -12.52
C THR A 19 -7.22 13.28 -13.50
N SER A 20 -6.54 14.43 -13.38
CA SER A 20 -5.38 14.77 -14.22
C SER A 20 -4.12 13.96 -13.90
N LYS A 21 -4.07 13.35 -12.71
CA LYS A 21 -2.96 12.51 -12.23
C LYS A 21 -3.22 11.02 -12.46
N VAL A 22 -4.40 10.64 -12.95
CA VAL A 22 -4.71 9.24 -13.27
C VAL A 22 -4.02 8.86 -14.58
N PRO A 23 -3.08 7.90 -14.58
CA PRO A 23 -2.43 7.47 -15.80
C PRO A 23 -3.44 6.77 -16.73
N ALA A 24 -3.23 6.89 -18.04
CA ALA A 24 -4.03 6.16 -19.01
C ALA A 24 -3.83 4.65 -18.82
N TYR A 25 -4.93 3.89 -18.79
CA TYR A 25 -4.87 2.44 -18.73
C TYR A 25 -4.23 1.88 -20.01
N GLN A 26 -3.18 1.07 -19.85
CA GLN A 26 -2.56 0.33 -20.95
C GLN A 26 -2.81 -1.15 -20.75
N HIS A 27 -3.62 -1.74 -21.63
CA HIS A 27 -3.91 -3.16 -21.59
C HIS A 27 -2.73 -3.97 -22.13
N LYS A 28 -2.30 -4.96 -21.34
CA LYS A 28 -1.25 -5.92 -21.68
C LYS A 28 -1.89 -7.30 -21.82
N LEU A 29 -1.94 -7.82 -23.05
CA LEU A 29 -2.61 -9.10 -23.39
C LEU A 29 -1.95 -10.32 -22.74
N ASP A 30 -0.70 -10.20 -22.34
CA ASP A 30 0.12 -11.23 -21.69
C ASP A 30 -0.11 -11.34 -20.18
N ARG A 31 -0.85 -10.39 -19.56
CA ARG A 31 -1.11 -10.42 -18.12
C ARG A 31 -2.31 -11.30 -17.76
N ALA A 32 -2.16 -12.10 -16.71
CA ALA A 32 -3.29 -12.81 -16.13
C ALA A 32 -4.32 -11.82 -15.58
N PHE A 33 -5.60 -12.17 -15.66
CA PHE A 33 -6.72 -11.31 -15.24
C PHE A 33 -6.56 -10.74 -13.82
N ARG A 34 -6.04 -11.54 -12.90
CA ARG A 34 -5.79 -11.15 -11.49
C ARG A 34 -4.73 -10.06 -11.32
N ASP A 35 -3.87 -9.87 -12.31
CA ASP A 35 -2.75 -8.90 -12.30
C ASP A 35 -3.09 -7.62 -13.10
N ILE A 36 -4.31 -7.54 -13.63
CA ILE A 36 -4.83 -6.35 -14.31
C ILE A 36 -5.29 -5.36 -13.25
N VAL A 37 -4.59 -4.23 -13.18
CA VAL A 37 -4.95 -3.10 -12.33
C VAL A 37 -5.31 -1.93 -13.23
N VAL A 38 -6.56 -1.49 -13.16
CA VAL A 38 -7.02 -0.29 -13.86
C VAL A 38 -6.76 0.91 -12.95
N PRO A 39 -5.92 1.88 -13.36
CA PRO A 39 -5.70 3.08 -12.58
C PRO A 39 -6.99 3.91 -12.58
N ILE A 40 -7.58 4.04 -11.39
CA ILE A 40 -8.69 4.96 -11.13
C ILE A 40 -8.27 5.98 -10.07
N ARG A 41 -9.04 7.06 -9.96
CA ARG A 41 -8.78 8.14 -9.00
C ARG A 41 -8.51 7.61 -7.59
N GLU A 42 -9.36 6.72 -7.09
CA GLU A 42 -9.29 6.15 -5.75
C GLU A 42 -7.98 5.39 -5.53
N THR A 43 -7.53 4.62 -6.52
CA THR A 43 -6.25 3.89 -6.45
C THR A 43 -5.05 4.82 -6.43
N VAL A 44 -5.09 5.91 -7.20
CA VAL A 44 -4.00 6.91 -7.25
C VAL A 44 -3.90 7.66 -5.92
N VAL A 45 -5.04 8.07 -5.35
CA VAL A 45 -5.09 8.71 -4.03
C VAL A 45 -4.54 7.77 -2.96
N MET A 46 -4.96 6.50 -2.96
CA MET A 46 -4.51 5.53 -1.96
C MET A 46 -3.00 5.25 -2.06
N GLN A 47 -2.48 5.09 -3.28
CA GLN A 47 -1.05 4.93 -3.52
C GLN A 47 -0.26 6.14 -3.05
N TRP A 48 -0.77 7.35 -3.30
CA TRP A 48 -0.14 8.59 -2.85
C TRP A 48 -0.08 8.67 -1.32
N ILE A 49 -1.18 8.37 -0.63
CA ILE A 49 -1.23 8.35 0.85
C ILE A 49 -0.22 7.33 1.41
N LEU A 50 -0.22 6.10 0.88
CA LEU A 50 0.72 5.05 1.31
C LEU A 50 2.18 5.51 1.16
N THR A 51 2.51 6.09 0.01
CA THR A 51 3.87 6.59 -0.27
C THR A 51 4.27 7.69 0.72
N ARG A 52 3.39 8.68 0.95
CA ARG A 52 3.69 9.79 1.88
C ARG A 52 3.91 9.34 3.31
N HIS A 53 3.18 8.34 3.77
CA HIS A 53 3.37 7.80 5.11
C HIS A 53 4.62 6.93 5.21
N ALA A 54 4.94 6.18 4.15
CA ALA A 54 6.17 5.40 4.09
C ALA A 54 7.43 6.29 4.10
N ASP A 55 7.42 7.42 3.37
CA ASP A 55 8.53 8.41 3.35
C ASP A 55 8.91 8.89 4.76
N VAL A 56 7.94 8.93 5.69
CA VAL A 56 8.13 9.38 7.08
C VAL A 56 8.10 8.23 8.09
N ASN A 57 8.17 6.98 7.62
CA ASN A 57 8.12 5.76 8.45
C ASN A 57 6.93 5.71 9.42
N ARG A 58 5.74 6.16 8.98
CA ARG A 58 4.51 6.14 9.78
C ARG A 58 3.61 4.97 9.41
N PRO A 59 3.18 4.13 10.38
CA PRO A 59 2.21 3.07 10.12
C PRO A 59 0.88 3.61 9.56
N VAL A 60 0.27 2.85 8.65
CA VAL A 60 -1.03 3.18 8.03
C VAL A 60 -1.97 2.00 8.17
N CYS A 61 -3.25 2.28 8.48
CA CYS A 61 -4.33 1.30 8.47
C CYS A 61 -5.37 1.70 7.41
N LEU A 62 -5.61 0.82 6.44
CA LEU A 62 -6.64 1.01 5.42
C LEU A 62 -7.90 0.22 5.79
N VAL A 63 -9.01 0.93 5.98
CA VAL A 63 -10.27 0.35 6.47
C VAL A 63 -11.36 0.41 5.40
N GLY A 64 -12.34 -0.50 5.49
CA GLY A 64 -13.60 -0.48 4.75
C GLY A 64 -14.00 -1.88 4.30
N GLU A 65 -14.98 -1.96 3.40
CA GLU A 65 -15.61 -3.24 3.02
C GLU A 65 -14.65 -4.24 2.37
N THR A 66 -14.98 -5.53 2.48
CA THR A 66 -14.25 -6.61 1.82
C THR A 66 -14.39 -6.49 0.30
N GLY A 67 -13.39 -6.92 -0.45
CA GLY A 67 -13.39 -6.83 -1.92
C GLY A 67 -13.11 -5.44 -2.51
N THR A 68 -12.93 -4.40 -1.70
CA THR A 68 -12.74 -3.02 -2.19
C THR A 68 -11.27 -2.64 -2.47
N PHE A 69 -10.55 -3.50 -3.18
CA PHE A 69 -9.20 -3.26 -3.72
C PHE A 69 -8.08 -2.84 -2.72
N LYS A 70 -8.35 -2.82 -1.40
CA LYS A 70 -7.38 -2.45 -0.35
C LYS A 70 -6.13 -3.32 -0.38
N THR A 71 -6.32 -4.63 -0.31
CA THR A 71 -5.22 -5.61 -0.31
C THR A 71 -4.39 -5.54 -1.58
N ALA A 72 -5.04 -5.36 -2.73
CA ALA A 72 -4.36 -5.23 -4.01
C ALA A 72 -3.53 -3.94 -4.10
N SER A 73 -4.04 -2.82 -3.56
CA SER A 73 -3.30 -1.56 -3.51
C SER A 73 -2.05 -1.64 -2.63
N VAL A 74 -2.17 -2.24 -1.44
CA VAL A 74 -1.01 -2.44 -0.55
C VAL A 74 0.02 -3.35 -1.21
N ASN A 75 -0.41 -4.43 -1.86
CA ASN A 75 0.51 -5.30 -2.59
C ASN A 75 1.22 -4.55 -3.72
N GLN A 76 0.50 -3.74 -4.48
CA GLN A 76 1.08 -2.94 -5.56
C GLN A 76 2.11 -1.94 -5.03
N PHE A 77 1.83 -1.30 -3.89
CA PHE A 77 2.77 -0.43 -3.19
C PHE A 77 4.04 -1.17 -2.76
N LEU A 78 3.89 -2.34 -2.12
CA LEU A 78 5.02 -3.14 -1.65
C LEU A 78 5.84 -3.71 -2.82
N LEU A 79 5.23 -4.06 -3.95
CA LEU A 79 5.95 -4.51 -5.15
C LEU A 79 6.78 -3.39 -5.80
N ALA A 80 6.39 -2.12 -5.60
CA ALA A 80 7.14 -0.96 -6.07
C ALA A 80 8.26 -0.54 -5.09
N SER A 81 8.28 -1.14 -3.89
CA SER A 81 9.27 -0.86 -2.85
C SER A 81 10.60 -1.58 -3.11
N ASP A 82 11.71 -1.00 -2.67
CA ASP A 82 13.05 -1.55 -2.90
C ASP A 82 13.33 -2.74 -1.97
N THR A 83 13.38 -3.94 -2.54
CA THR A 83 13.61 -5.18 -1.80
C THR A 83 15.02 -5.31 -1.24
N SER A 84 15.97 -4.45 -1.65
CA SER A 84 17.31 -4.42 -1.05
C SER A 84 17.34 -3.73 0.31
N THR A 85 16.38 -2.84 0.58
CA THR A 85 16.32 -2.06 1.82
C THR A 85 15.10 -2.37 2.68
N GLN A 86 14.06 -3.00 2.11
CA GLN A 86 12.80 -3.28 2.81
C GLN A 86 12.41 -4.76 2.74
N LEU A 87 12.08 -5.33 3.91
CA LEU A 87 11.51 -6.66 4.03
C LEU A 87 9.99 -6.58 4.19
N THR A 88 9.25 -7.33 3.39
CA THR A 88 7.79 -7.43 3.51
C THR A 88 7.40 -8.70 4.26
N LEU A 89 6.78 -8.54 5.42
CA LEU A 89 6.14 -9.64 6.15
C LEU A 89 4.61 -9.55 6.00
N ARG A 90 3.99 -10.63 5.51
CA ARG A 90 2.54 -10.71 5.35
C ARG A 90 1.94 -11.65 6.39
N MET A 91 1.01 -11.13 7.21
CA MET A 91 0.31 -11.89 8.24
C MET A 91 -1.20 -11.87 7.98
N ASN A 92 -1.84 -13.04 8.07
CA ASN A 92 -3.29 -13.18 7.95
C ASN A 92 -3.88 -13.47 9.33
N PHE A 93 -4.95 -12.75 9.69
CA PHE A 93 -5.64 -12.92 10.97
C PHE A 93 -6.97 -13.64 10.79
N SER A 94 -7.33 -14.44 11.78
CA SER A 94 -8.62 -15.13 11.88
C SER A 94 -9.14 -15.04 13.31
N SER A 95 -10.36 -15.51 13.56
CA SER A 95 -10.92 -15.60 14.92
C SER A 95 -10.13 -16.52 15.87
N ARG A 96 -9.22 -17.33 15.34
CA ARG A 96 -8.37 -18.25 16.12
C ARG A 96 -6.94 -17.75 16.30
N THR A 97 -6.57 -16.60 15.73
CA THR A 97 -5.22 -16.05 15.82
C THR A 97 -4.98 -15.45 17.20
N THR A 98 -4.03 -15.98 17.94
CA THR A 98 -3.63 -15.50 19.27
C THR A 98 -2.42 -14.58 19.21
N SER A 99 -2.13 -13.85 20.29
CA SER A 99 -0.93 -13.02 20.41
C SER A 99 0.37 -13.83 20.25
N ARG A 100 0.37 -15.08 20.73
CA ARG A 100 1.51 -15.99 20.58
C ARG A 100 1.75 -16.37 19.13
N ASP A 101 0.70 -16.55 18.32
CA ASP A 101 0.84 -16.85 16.90
C ASP A 101 1.50 -15.69 16.13
N VAL A 102 1.13 -14.44 16.46
CA VAL A 102 1.75 -13.24 15.89
C VAL A 102 3.22 -13.15 16.26
N GLN A 103 3.54 -13.32 17.55
CA GLN A 103 4.92 -13.28 18.04
C GLN A 103 5.78 -14.35 17.37
N ASN A 104 5.29 -15.59 17.30
CA ASN A 104 6.00 -16.69 16.63
C ASN A 104 6.24 -16.38 15.14
N THR A 105 5.27 -15.75 14.46
CA THR A 105 5.41 -15.36 13.06
C THR A 105 6.47 -14.28 12.87
N LEU A 106 6.52 -13.29 13.77
CA LEU A 106 7.55 -12.25 13.76
C LEU A 106 8.94 -12.84 14.03
N ASP A 107 9.08 -13.63 15.10
CA ASP A 107 10.36 -14.26 15.49
C ASP A 107 10.90 -15.24 14.44
N ALA A 108 10.04 -15.87 13.64
CA ALA A 108 10.45 -16.76 12.56
C ALA A 108 11.01 -16.03 11.34
N ASN A 109 10.63 -14.76 11.13
CA ASN A 109 11.03 -13.96 9.97
C ASN A 109 12.08 -12.89 10.31
N LEU A 110 12.32 -12.62 11.59
CA LEU A 110 13.37 -11.75 12.07
C LEU A 110 14.55 -12.61 12.52
N GLU A 111 15.73 -12.38 11.93
CA GLU A 111 16.95 -12.99 12.44
C GLU A 111 17.21 -12.43 13.86
N LYS A 112 17.38 -13.32 14.86
CA LYS A 112 17.68 -12.91 16.24
C LYS A 112 19.06 -12.25 16.32
N ARG A 113 19.14 -10.95 16.02
CA ARG A 113 20.29 -10.12 16.36
C ARG A 113 20.22 -9.82 17.85
N SER A 114 20.91 -10.63 18.66
CA SER A 114 21.22 -10.45 20.10
C SER A 114 20.12 -9.83 20.99
N LYS A 115 19.66 -10.60 21.99
CA LYS A 115 18.66 -10.23 23.03
C LYS A 115 18.37 -8.72 23.15
N GLY A 116 17.21 -8.30 22.65
CA GLY A 116 16.58 -7.02 23.05
C GLY A 116 16.41 -5.97 21.94
N VAL A 117 16.85 -6.22 20.71
CA VAL A 117 16.61 -5.30 19.58
C VAL A 117 16.12 -6.10 18.38
N TYR A 118 14.92 -5.76 17.91
CA TYR A 118 14.27 -6.30 16.72
C TYR A 118 14.12 -5.18 15.69
#